data_AF-A0A4S8PXE4-F1
#
_entry.id   AF-A0A4S8PXE4-F1
#
_cell.length_a   1.000
_cell.length_b   1.000
_cell.length_c   1.000
_cell.angle_alpha   90.00
_cell.angle_beta   90.00
_cell.angle_gamma   90.00
#
_symmetry.space_group_name_H-M   'P 1'
#
loop_
_entity.id
_entity.type
_entity.pdbx_description
1 polymer ?
#
loop_
_entity_poly.entity_id
_entity_poly.type
_entity_poly.pdbx_seq_one_letter_code
_entity_poly.pdbx_strand_id
1 'polypeptide(L)'
;MRLGAIAVAAVTALTAGLLGVVSAHAEKPTAPPDHAVTAMEQVAAMQPGWNVGNTLDALGGETAWGNPLITEELLQTIKANGYNSIRLPVSWDEHTGPAPDYTIDPAWLDRVEQVVDWAIANDLQVMVNQHDQMWTKALPDDRENVLAKFTSMWTQIAERFKDHPSELSFESINEPQFPTDEANKDAHTAELNVAFYEAVRATGGKNSDRLLVLPTWVTNSEQPHLDALKATIDELDDDMIAATVHFYGFYPFGVNVAGVTTYDEATQQDLENTFQRTNDTFVDNGVPVIVGEWGVLGYDYTRGTVPNSPQYGELLKFFQATAHQAVEEQLTLMLWDAGSYLNRHTLEWRDPLLKAYMDSGFTTLSGTASFDSIYLEKAGTIADESLTLNRNGLDFEGLWQGDTALTEGADYTVSGDTLTLTAAALTRLAGDRAYGTNATIEARFSDGLPWAIHIITYDKAQLSDASGTMDGAPWSQWWACNSSCFAIPTEFNGDQVATMEAKYADGTNAGPHAWTAFKEFWWTYRPDYDAGTISLTPDFFNEVRDDEPVTLTFHFWGGGTIDYTITKSGTTVTGTSA
;
A
#
# COMPACT_ATOMS: atom_id res chain seq x y z
N MET A 1 -44.57 22.41 -47.53
CA MET A 1 -45.21 21.17 -47.02
C MET A 1 -44.52 19.99 -47.70
N ARG A 2 -43.96 19.04 -46.93
CA ARG A 2 -43.39 17.73 -47.33
C ARG A 2 -42.18 17.69 -48.31
N LEU A 3 -41.00 17.51 -47.73
CA LEU A 3 -40.09 16.33 -47.82
C LEU A 3 -40.02 15.49 -49.12
N GLY A 4 -38.77 15.11 -49.46
CA GLY A 4 -38.42 13.70 -49.76
C GLY A 4 -37.73 13.45 -51.11
N ALA A 5 -36.43 13.09 -51.09
CA ALA A 5 -35.62 12.82 -52.29
C ALA A 5 -35.41 11.32 -52.57
N ILE A 6 -34.93 10.98 -53.78
CA ILE A 6 -34.61 9.62 -54.28
C ILE A 6 -33.27 9.65 -55.05
N ALA A 7 -32.50 8.55 -54.97
CA ALA A 7 -31.39 8.03 -55.84
C ALA A 7 -30.07 7.78 -55.04
N VAL A 8 -29.45 6.58 -54.98
CA VAL A 8 -29.01 5.56 -55.99
C VAL A 8 -27.71 6.00 -56.69
N ALA A 9 -26.60 5.25 -56.75
CA ALA A 9 -26.25 3.83 -56.44
C ALA A 9 -24.91 3.73 -55.63
N ALA A 10 -24.08 2.67 -55.50
CA ALA A 10 -23.98 1.31 -56.08
C ALA A 10 -23.10 0.37 -55.19
N VAL A 11 -23.04 -0.95 -55.48
CA VAL A 11 -22.05 -1.93 -54.95
C VAL A 11 -21.67 -2.94 -56.06
N THR A 12 -20.40 -3.37 -56.11
CA THR A 12 -19.86 -4.31 -57.12
C THR A 12 -19.38 -5.61 -56.45
N ALA A 13 -19.63 -6.76 -57.08
CA ALA A 13 -19.31 -8.09 -56.56
C ALA A 13 -18.08 -8.73 -57.24
N LEU A 14 -17.47 -9.74 -56.60
CA LEU A 14 -16.64 -10.73 -57.29
C LEU A 14 -16.91 -12.16 -56.80
N THR A 15 -16.80 -13.09 -57.75
CA THR A 15 -17.28 -14.48 -57.83
C THR A 15 -16.70 -15.51 -56.86
N ALA A 16 -17.51 -16.56 -56.59
CA ALA A 16 -17.11 -17.80 -55.93
C ALA A 16 -16.62 -18.90 -56.91
N GLY A 17 -15.91 -19.90 -56.39
CA GLY A 17 -15.57 -21.15 -57.10
C GLY A 17 -15.63 -22.36 -56.16
N LEU A 18 -16.25 -23.45 -56.62
CA LEU A 18 -16.30 -24.75 -55.91
C LEU A 18 -15.31 -25.75 -56.52
N LEU A 19 -14.69 -26.56 -55.66
CA LEU A 19 -14.11 -27.90 -55.83
C LEU A 19 -13.59 -28.28 -54.43
N GLY A 20 -13.77 -29.45 -53.82
CA GLY A 20 -14.36 -30.74 -54.14
C GLY A 20 -14.07 -31.64 -52.92
N VAL A 21 -15.02 -32.45 -52.47
CA VAL A 21 -14.92 -33.13 -51.16
C VAL A 21 -14.01 -34.36 -51.25
N VAL A 22 -12.96 -34.39 -50.42
CA VAL A 22 -12.18 -35.60 -50.13
C VAL A 22 -12.27 -35.88 -48.63
N SER A 23 -12.86 -37.00 -48.25
CA SER A 23 -12.95 -37.43 -46.85
C SER A 23 -11.61 -37.97 -46.36
N ALA A 24 -10.77 -37.10 -45.83
CA ALA A 24 -9.72 -37.52 -44.91
C ALA A 24 -10.36 -37.98 -43.59
N HIS A 25 -9.92 -39.12 -43.05
CA HIS A 25 -10.23 -39.45 -41.66
C HIS A 25 -9.48 -38.44 -40.79
N ALA A 26 -10.20 -37.69 -39.96
CA ALA A 26 -9.56 -36.85 -38.95
C ALA A 26 -8.91 -37.77 -37.91
N GLU A 27 -7.58 -37.88 -37.95
CA GLU A 27 -6.84 -38.23 -36.74
C GLU A 27 -7.20 -37.20 -35.67
N LYS A 28 -7.38 -37.67 -34.43
CA LYS A 28 -7.58 -36.75 -33.30
C LYS A 28 -6.41 -35.77 -33.26
N PRO A 29 -6.62 -34.50 -32.88
CA PRO A 29 -5.51 -33.64 -32.50
C PRO A 29 -4.65 -34.40 -31.48
N THR A 30 -3.38 -34.60 -31.79
CA THR A 30 -2.39 -34.92 -30.77
C THR A 30 -2.44 -33.79 -29.74
N ALA A 31 -2.47 -34.13 -28.45
CA ALA A 31 -2.40 -33.13 -27.40
C ALA A 31 -1.16 -32.23 -27.60
N PRO A 32 -1.20 -30.96 -27.18
CA PRO A 32 0.03 -30.20 -26.99
C PRO A 32 0.98 -31.01 -26.09
N PRO A 33 2.32 -30.81 -26.19
CA PRO A 33 3.21 -31.34 -25.18
C PRO A 33 2.80 -30.80 -23.81
N ASP A 34 2.70 -31.69 -22.81
CA ASP A 34 2.50 -31.30 -21.40
C ASP A 34 3.72 -30.51 -20.94
N HIS A 35 3.64 -29.18 -21.05
CA HIS A 35 4.46 -28.29 -20.25
C HIS A 35 3.71 -28.06 -18.93
N ALA A 36 4.27 -28.59 -17.84
CA ALA A 36 3.86 -28.16 -16.51
C ALA A 36 4.15 -26.67 -16.36
N VAL A 37 3.25 -25.94 -15.69
CA VAL A 37 3.42 -24.51 -15.42
C VAL A 37 4.63 -24.34 -14.50
N THR A 38 5.62 -23.55 -14.93
CA THR A 38 6.82 -23.24 -14.13
C THR A 38 6.48 -22.29 -12.99
N ALA A 39 7.32 -22.23 -11.95
CA ALA A 39 7.18 -21.24 -10.88
C ALA A 39 7.10 -19.80 -11.42
N MET A 40 7.93 -19.46 -12.41
CA MET A 40 7.92 -18.17 -13.10
C MET A 40 6.56 -17.85 -13.74
N GLU A 41 5.99 -18.79 -14.51
CA GLU A 41 4.67 -18.63 -15.14
C GLU A 41 3.54 -18.57 -14.11
N GLN A 42 3.62 -19.39 -13.05
CA GLN A 42 2.61 -19.39 -11.99
C GLN A 42 2.58 -18.07 -11.24
N VAL A 43 3.74 -17.55 -10.82
CA VAL A 43 3.85 -16.27 -10.11
C VAL A 43 3.46 -15.11 -11.02
N ALA A 44 3.90 -15.07 -12.27
CA ALA A 44 3.44 -14.04 -13.21
C ALA A 44 1.90 -14.03 -13.37
N ALA A 45 1.26 -15.20 -13.35
CA ALA A 45 -0.20 -15.33 -13.38
C ALA A 45 -0.91 -14.98 -12.06
N MET A 46 -0.18 -14.67 -10.97
CA MET A 46 -0.76 -14.16 -9.72
C MET A 46 -0.98 -12.65 -9.74
N GLN A 47 -0.33 -11.89 -10.64
CA GLN A 47 -0.39 -10.43 -10.70
C GLN A 47 -1.78 -9.90 -11.14
N PRO A 48 -2.38 -8.90 -10.47
CA PRO A 48 -2.06 -8.42 -9.12
C PRO A 48 -2.72 -9.30 -8.04
N GLY A 49 -2.14 -9.31 -6.85
CA GLY A 49 -2.66 -10.01 -5.66
C GLY A 49 -3.20 -9.10 -4.56
N TRP A 50 -3.97 -9.68 -3.63
CA TRP A 50 -4.58 -8.97 -2.49
C TRP A 50 -4.49 -9.79 -1.20
N ASN A 51 -4.03 -9.19 -0.10
CA ASN A 51 -3.98 -9.83 1.22
C ASN A 51 -5.30 -9.66 1.97
N VAL A 52 -5.77 -10.75 2.58
CA VAL A 52 -6.93 -10.72 3.48
C VAL A 52 -6.51 -10.43 4.93
N GLY A 53 -5.71 -9.38 5.13
CA GLY A 53 -5.09 -9.05 6.42
C GLY A 53 -6.08 -8.69 7.55
N ASN A 54 -5.62 -8.71 8.79
CA ASN A 54 -6.37 -8.51 10.03
C ASN A 54 -7.65 -9.37 10.12
N THR A 55 -7.52 -10.65 9.75
CA THR A 55 -8.61 -11.64 9.63
C THR A 55 -8.20 -12.99 10.20
N LEU A 56 -7.79 -13.98 9.39
CA LEU A 56 -7.35 -15.30 9.88
C LEU A 56 -6.00 -15.23 10.63
N ASP A 57 -5.28 -14.13 10.47
CA ASP A 57 -4.11 -13.69 11.24
C ASP A 57 -4.46 -13.10 12.62
N ALA A 58 -5.69 -12.60 12.83
CA ALA A 58 -6.05 -11.91 14.06
C ALA A 58 -6.04 -12.83 15.29
N LEU A 59 -5.20 -12.50 16.27
CA LEU A 59 -5.18 -13.15 17.58
C LEU A 59 -6.51 -12.91 18.32
N GLY A 60 -7.11 -13.99 18.86
CA GLY A 60 -8.48 -14.04 19.36
C GLY A 60 -9.51 -14.55 18.34
N GLY A 61 -9.09 -14.89 17.12
CA GLY A 61 -9.91 -15.46 16.05
C GLY A 61 -10.37 -14.44 15.00
N GLU A 62 -10.96 -14.93 13.92
CA GLU A 62 -11.11 -14.24 12.63
C GLU A 62 -11.72 -12.82 12.64
N THR A 63 -12.54 -12.48 13.65
CA THR A 63 -13.16 -11.15 13.77
C THR A 63 -12.59 -10.30 14.91
N ALA A 64 -11.52 -10.74 15.57
CA ALA A 64 -11.01 -10.12 16.80
C ALA A 64 -10.46 -8.70 16.59
N TRP A 65 -9.91 -8.42 15.42
CA TRP A 65 -9.38 -7.10 15.05
C TRP A 65 -10.39 -6.25 14.24
N GLY A 66 -11.68 -6.59 14.30
CA GLY A 66 -12.79 -5.74 13.84
C GLY A 66 -13.29 -5.99 12.42
N ASN A 67 -12.59 -6.78 11.61
CA ASN A 67 -13.09 -7.22 10.32
C ASN A 67 -14.25 -8.23 10.46
N PRO A 68 -15.19 -8.29 9.50
CA PRO A 68 -16.13 -9.39 9.39
C PRO A 68 -15.43 -10.67 8.90
N LEU A 69 -16.09 -11.82 9.10
CA LEU A 69 -15.67 -13.10 8.51
C LEU A 69 -15.53 -12.98 6.98
N ILE A 70 -14.54 -13.67 6.41
CA ILE A 70 -14.37 -13.82 4.96
C ILE A 70 -15.61 -14.53 4.39
N THR A 71 -16.21 -13.94 3.36
CA THR A 71 -17.34 -14.52 2.61
C THR A 71 -16.92 -14.83 1.17
N GLU A 72 -17.62 -15.74 0.52
CA GLU A 72 -17.44 -15.98 -0.92
C GLU A 72 -17.72 -14.72 -1.75
N GLU A 73 -18.67 -13.88 -1.32
CA GLU A 73 -19.02 -12.59 -1.96
C GLU A 73 -17.85 -11.58 -1.92
N LEU A 74 -17.06 -11.57 -0.83
CA LEU A 74 -15.83 -10.78 -0.75
C LEU A 74 -14.81 -11.25 -1.81
N LEU A 75 -14.63 -12.56 -1.96
CA LEU A 75 -13.68 -13.14 -2.92
C LEU A 75 -14.12 -12.90 -4.37
N GLN A 76 -15.43 -13.03 -4.65
CA GLN A 76 -16.04 -12.62 -5.93
C GLN A 76 -15.82 -11.13 -6.22
N THR A 77 -15.94 -10.27 -5.21
CA THR A 77 -15.66 -8.83 -5.34
C THR A 77 -14.20 -8.58 -5.68
N ILE A 78 -13.26 -9.23 -4.99
CA ILE A 78 -11.83 -9.10 -5.26
C ILE A 78 -11.50 -9.54 -6.70
N LYS A 79 -12.00 -10.70 -7.15
CA LYS A 79 -11.83 -11.14 -8.55
C LYS A 79 -12.44 -10.17 -9.57
N ALA A 80 -13.64 -9.66 -9.30
CA ALA A 80 -14.31 -8.69 -10.17
C ALA A 80 -13.57 -7.33 -10.24
N ASN A 81 -12.73 -7.02 -9.26
CA ASN A 81 -11.87 -5.83 -9.22
C ASN A 81 -10.47 -6.03 -9.82
N GLY A 82 -10.26 -7.14 -10.56
CA GLY A 82 -9.08 -7.37 -11.39
C GLY A 82 -7.95 -8.19 -10.75
N TYR A 83 -8.08 -8.58 -9.48
CA TYR A 83 -7.07 -9.39 -8.80
C TYR A 83 -7.09 -10.85 -9.27
N ASN A 84 -5.91 -11.44 -9.43
CA ASN A 84 -5.73 -12.84 -9.88
C ASN A 84 -5.27 -13.77 -8.76
N SER A 85 -4.83 -13.23 -7.64
CA SER A 85 -4.45 -14.01 -6.46
C SER A 85 -4.88 -13.35 -5.15
N ILE A 86 -4.98 -14.17 -4.11
CA ILE A 86 -5.10 -13.72 -2.73
C ILE A 86 -4.01 -14.32 -1.86
N ARG A 87 -3.59 -13.59 -0.83
CA ARG A 87 -2.79 -14.12 0.27
C ARG A 87 -3.66 -14.18 1.52
N LEU A 88 -3.74 -15.37 2.11
CA LEU A 88 -4.42 -15.67 3.36
C LEU A 88 -3.36 -15.74 4.46
N PRO A 89 -3.06 -14.63 5.15
CA PRO A 89 -2.26 -14.69 6.36
C PRO A 89 -3.04 -15.44 7.44
N VAL A 90 -2.45 -16.46 8.06
CA VAL A 90 -3.14 -17.29 9.07
C VAL A 90 -2.30 -17.45 10.33
N SER A 91 -2.92 -17.13 11.47
CA SER A 91 -2.37 -17.37 12.79
C SER A 91 -2.91 -18.69 13.33
N TRP A 92 -1.99 -19.59 13.65
CA TRP A 92 -2.32 -20.99 13.99
C TRP A 92 -2.09 -21.33 15.47
N ASP A 93 -1.33 -20.52 16.21
CA ASP A 93 -0.83 -20.85 17.55
C ASP A 93 -1.97 -21.11 18.57
N GLU A 94 -2.93 -20.19 18.67
CA GLU A 94 -4.08 -20.31 19.56
C GLU A 94 -5.02 -21.47 19.19
N HIS A 95 -4.89 -21.99 17.96
CA HIS A 95 -5.62 -23.13 17.42
C HIS A 95 -4.81 -24.44 17.46
N THR A 96 -3.64 -24.46 18.12
CA THR A 96 -2.73 -25.60 18.15
C THR A 96 -2.69 -26.27 19.53
N GLY A 97 -2.86 -27.60 19.54
CA GLY A 97 -2.78 -28.43 20.75
C GLY A 97 -1.37 -28.52 21.36
N PRO A 98 -1.24 -29.16 22.54
CA PRO A 98 0.06 -29.30 23.20
C PRO A 98 1.01 -30.26 22.47
N ALA A 99 2.29 -30.17 22.81
CA ALA A 99 3.32 -31.12 22.43
C ALA A 99 2.99 -32.56 22.90
N PRO A 100 3.50 -33.61 22.21
CA PRO A 100 4.37 -33.56 21.03
C PRO A 100 3.61 -33.48 19.70
N ASP A 101 2.29 -33.73 19.70
CA ASP A 101 1.52 -33.87 18.47
C ASP A 101 1.21 -32.52 17.83
N TYR A 102 1.05 -31.45 18.64
CA TYR A 102 0.70 -30.10 18.18
C TYR A 102 -0.51 -30.11 17.23
N THR A 103 -1.54 -30.90 17.56
CA THR A 103 -2.70 -31.08 16.69
C THR A 103 -3.43 -29.76 16.49
N ILE A 104 -3.53 -29.29 15.24
CA ILE A 104 -4.32 -28.10 14.90
C ILE A 104 -5.81 -28.44 15.04
N ASP A 105 -6.60 -27.53 15.62
CA ASP A 105 -8.05 -27.68 15.76
C ASP A 105 -8.68 -27.97 14.38
N PRO A 106 -9.35 -29.13 14.21
CA PRO A 106 -10.02 -29.46 12.96
C PRO A 106 -11.01 -28.38 12.52
N ALA A 107 -11.69 -27.69 13.44
CA ALA A 107 -12.62 -26.62 13.08
C ALA A 107 -11.94 -25.39 12.48
N TRP A 108 -10.67 -25.13 12.85
CA TRP A 108 -9.86 -24.07 12.27
C TRP A 108 -9.34 -24.45 10.89
N LEU A 109 -8.82 -25.69 10.74
CA LEU A 109 -8.44 -26.22 9.42
C LEU A 109 -9.63 -26.24 8.43
N ASP A 110 -10.80 -26.69 8.86
CA ASP A 110 -12.04 -26.71 8.06
C ASP A 110 -12.45 -25.28 7.65
N ARG A 111 -12.19 -24.26 8.48
CA ARG A 111 -12.47 -22.86 8.16
C ARG A 111 -11.48 -22.30 7.14
N VAL A 112 -10.19 -22.56 7.29
CA VAL A 112 -9.17 -22.13 6.32
C VAL A 112 -9.38 -22.83 4.98
N GLU A 113 -9.65 -24.14 4.98
CA GLU A 113 -9.95 -24.93 3.78
C GLU A 113 -11.19 -24.38 3.03
N GLN A 114 -12.27 -24.04 3.74
CA GLN A 114 -13.44 -23.40 3.14
C GLN A 114 -13.11 -22.11 2.40
N VAL A 115 -12.22 -21.27 2.95
CA VAL A 115 -11.84 -19.99 2.31
C VAL A 115 -10.93 -20.23 1.10
N VAL A 116 -10.01 -21.20 1.19
CA VAL A 116 -9.18 -21.65 0.05
C VAL A 116 -10.06 -22.18 -1.08
N ASP A 117 -11.00 -23.08 -0.77
CA ASP A 117 -11.96 -23.64 -1.74
C ASP A 117 -12.78 -22.56 -2.43
N TRP A 118 -13.33 -21.58 -1.68
CA TRP A 118 -14.06 -20.47 -2.26
C TRP A 118 -13.21 -19.60 -3.18
N ALA A 119 -11.94 -19.34 -2.83
CA ALA A 119 -11.07 -18.52 -3.65
C ALA A 119 -10.73 -19.23 -4.98
N ILE A 120 -10.35 -20.51 -4.91
CA ILE A 120 -10.06 -21.34 -6.10
C ILE A 120 -11.32 -21.51 -6.98
N ALA A 121 -12.50 -21.70 -6.37
CA ALA A 121 -13.76 -21.78 -7.11
C ALA A 121 -14.18 -20.46 -7.81
N ASN A 122 -13.54 -19.34 -7.47
CA ASN A 122 -13.74 -18.03 -8.08
C ASN A 122 -12.50 -17.57 -8.89
N ASP A 123 -11.74 -18.54 -9.44
CA ASP A 123 -10.58 -18.33 -10.33
C ASP A 123 -9.47 -17.44 -9.72
N LEU A 124 -9.23 -17.54 -8.41
CA LEU A 124 -8.11 -16.91 -7.71
C LEU A 124 -7.04 -17.95 -7.35
N GLN A 125 -5.78 -17.61 -7.58
CA GLN A 125 -4.66 -18.30 -6.91
C GLN A 125 -4.63 -17.91 -5.42
N VAL A 126 -4.13 -18.79 -4.56
CA VAL A 126 -4.20 -18.64 -3.10
C VAL A 126 -2.84 -18.95 -2.48
N MET A 127 -2.29 -18.03 -1.69
CA MET A 127 -1.14 -18.28 -0.83
C MET A 127 -1.60 -18.43 0.63
N VAL A 128 -1.21 -19.49 1.31
CA VAL A 128 -1.44 -19.69 2.76
C VAL A 128 -0.10 -19.74 3.50
N ASN A 129 0.00 -19.11 4.67
CA ASN A 129 1.24 -19.04 5.45
C ASN A 129 1.06 -19.43 6.92
N GLN A 130 2.12 -19.24 7.72
CA GLN A 130 1.99 -19.01 9.15
C GLN A 130 2.35 -17.55 9.48
N HIS A 131 1.42 -16.78 10.06
CA HIS A 131 1.56 -15.34 10.27
C HIS A 131 2.13 -14.98 11.66
N ASP A 132 1.31 -14.72 12.69
CA ASP A 132 1.77 -14.23 14.01
C ASP A 132 2.33 -15.33 14.93
N GLN A 133 3.33 -16.08 14.47
CA GLN A 133 3.93 -17.17 15.24
C GLN A 133 5.00 -16.70 16.23
N MET A 134 4.62 -15.89 17.23
CA MET A 134 5.59 -15.25 18.15
C MET A 134 6.56 -16.22 18.87
N TRP A 135 6.21 -17.50 18.98
CA TRP A 135 7.07 -18.54 19.54
C TRP A 135 8.26 -18.94 18.64
N THR A 136 8.22 -18.71 17.32
CA THR A 136 9.35 -19.01 16.41
C THR A 136 10.54 -18.10 16.67
N LYS A 137 10.30 -16.91 17.24
CA LYS A 137 11.35 -15.96 17.65
C LYS A 137 12.30 -16.53 18.70
N ALA A 138 11.92 -17.61 19.38
CA ALA A 138 12.73 -18.35 20.33
C ALA A 138 13.62 -19.45 19.68
N LEU A 139 13.68 -19.58 18.35
CA LEU A 139 14.53 -20.56 17.66
C LEU A 139 16.00 -20.59 18.16
N PRO A 140 16.67 -19.45 18.44
CA PRO A 140 18.05 -19.47 18.93
C PRO A 140 18.20 -20.09 20.33
N ASP A 141 17.16 -19.98 21.16
CA ASP A 141 17.16 -20.39 22.58
C ASP A 141 16.55 -21.78 22.81
N ASP A 142 15.55 -22.17 21.99
CA ASP A 142 14.77 -23.40 22.13
C ASP A 142 14.52 -24.12 20.79
N ARG A 143 15.60 -24.24 20.00
CA ARG A 143 15.62 -24.82 18.65
C ARG A 143 14.86 -26.14 18.50
N GLU A 144 14.98 -27.06 19.47
CA GLU A 144 14.35 -28.39 19.40
C GLU A 144 12.82 -28.29 19.43
N ASN A 145 12.25 -27.55 20.38
CA ASN A 145 10.80 -27.42 20.52
C ASN A 145 10.20 -26.55 19.41
N VAL A 146 10.90 -25.49 18.99
CA VAL A 146 10.46 -24.63 17.88
C VAL A 146 10.38 -25.44 16.59
N LEU A 147 11.44 -26.17 16.21
CA LEU A 147 11.40 -26.99 14.99
C LEU A 147 10.38 -28.13 15.09
N ALA A 148 10.27 -28.81 16.23
CA ALA A 148 9.28 -29.87 16.40
C ALA A 148 7.84 -29.37 16.17
N LYS A 149 7.50 -28.20 16.73
CA LYS A 149 6.19 -27.55 16.54
C LYS A 149 5.98 -27.10 15.10
N PHE A 150 6.96 -26.38 14.53
CA PHE A 150 6.90 -25.84 13.17
C PHE A 150 6.73 -26.94 12.11
N THR A 151 7.56 -27.99 12.19
CA THR A 151 7.46 -29.16 11.31
C THR A 151 6.14 -29.90 11.48
N SER A 152 5.63 -30.09 12.71
CA SER A 152 4.34 -30.76 12.92
C SER A 152 3.17 -29.96 12.31
N MET A 153 3.14 -28.65 12.53
CA MET A 153 2.10 -27.78 11.98
C MET A 153 2.14 -27.77 10.44
N TRP A 154 3.31 -27.62 9.84
CA TRP A 154 3.45 -27.67 8.38
C TRP A 154 3.12 -29.04 7.79
N THR A 155 3.45 -30.14 8.46
CA THR A 155 3.04 -31.49 8.04
C THR A 155 1.52 -31.64 8.03
N GLN A 156 0.83 -31.13 9.05
CA GLN A 156 -0.64 -31.18 9.14
C GLN A 156 -1.32 -30.31 8.08
N ILE A 157 -0.82 -29.10 7.83
CA ILE A 157 -1.30 -28.20 6.78
C ILE A 157 -1.08 -28.86 5.41
N ALA A 158 0.13 -29.37 5.15
CA ALA A 158 0.47 -30.02 3.89
C ALA A 158 -0.38 -31.29 3.63
N GLU A 159 -0.58 -32.18 4.61
CA GLU A 159 -1.45 -33.35 4.46
C GLU A 159 -2.93 -32.96 4.27
N ARG A 160 -3.43 -31.91 4.93
CA ARG A 160 -4.80 -31.38 4.70
C ARG A 160 -4.98 -30.94 3.24
N PHE A 161 -4.04 -30.15 2.73
CA PHE A 161 -4.12 -29.51 1.42
C PHE A 161 -3.50 -30.34 0.27
N LYS A 162 -3.10 -31.59 0.54
CA LYS A 162 -2.31 -32.46 -0.35
C LYS A 162 -2.87 -32.68 -1.75
N ASP A 163 -4.19 -32.77 -1.87
CA ASP A 163 -4.89 -32.98 -3.14
C ASP A 163 -5.49 -31.69 -3.73
N HIS A 164 -5.35 -30.53 -3.07
CA HIS A 164 -5.76 -29.23 -3.62
C HIS A 164 -4.93 -28.89 -4.87
N PRO A 165 -5.50 -28.20 -5.87
CA PRO A 165 -4.84 -27.97 -7.14
C PRO A 165 -3.68 -26.97 -7.03
N SER A 166 -2.94 -26.75 -8.11
CA SER A 166 -1.67 -26.01 -8.13
C SER A 166 -1.81 -24.52 -7.79
N GLU A 167 -3.01 -23.97 -7.97
CA GLU A 167 -3.42 -22.61 -7.65
C GLU A 167 -3.24 -22.26 -6.15
N LEU A 168 -3.13 -23.27 -5.27
CA LEU A 168 -2.74 -23.09 -3.88
C LEU A 168 -1.22 -23.21 -3.70
N SER A 169 -0.58 -22.16 -3.19
CA SER A 169 0.83 -22.13 -2.77
C SER A 169 0.96 -21.99 -1.25
N PHE A 170 2.14 -22.32 -0.71
CA PHE A 170 2.43 -22.15 0.72
C PHE A 170 3.64 -21.23 0.93
N GLU A 171 3.54 -20.31 1.88
CA GLU A 171 4.64 -19.44 2.33
C GLU A 171 5.11 -19.89 3.72
N SER A 172 6.41 -20.09 3.92
CA SER A 172 6.95 -20.78 5.12
C SER A 172 6.58 -20.10 6.45
N ILE A 173 6.71 -18.78 6.52
CA ILE A 173 6.43 -17.95 7.71
C ILE A 173 6.41 -16.46 7.31
N ASN A 174 5.59 -15.65 7.97
CA ASN A 174 5.62 -14.19 7.84
C ASN A 174 6.78 -13.57 8.64
N GLU A 175 7.49 -12.63 8.03
CA GLU A 175 8.48 -11.74 8.69
C GLU A 175 9.30 -12.37 9.84
N PRO A 176 10.12 -13.41 9.59
CA PRO A 176 10.84 -14.13 10.64
C PRO A 176 11.82 -13.22 11.39
N GLN A 177 11.83 -13.28 12.73
CA GLN A 177 12.58 -12.41 13.64
C GLN A 177 13.26 -13.18 14.75
N PHE A 178 14.49 -12.82 15.13
CA PHE A 178 15.30 -13.54 16.11
C PHE A 178 16.00 -12.57 17.09
N PRO A 179 15.25 -11.89 17.98
CA PRO A 179 15.74 -10.77 18.79
C PRO A 179 16.80 -11.17 19.83
N THR A 180 16.98 -12.46 20.12
CA THR A 180 18.02 -12.96 21.03
C THR A 180 19.34 -13.31 20.30
N ASP A 181 19.34 -13.38 18.97
CA ASP A 181 20.52 -13.70 18.15
C ASP A 181 20.47 -13.07 16.74
N GLU A 182 20.36 -11.74 16.68
CA GLU A 182 20.35 -11.01 15.40
C GLU A 182 21.61 -11.27 14.54
N ALA A 183 22.72 -11.68 15.14
CA ALA A 183 23.97 -11.95 14.41
C ALA A 183 23.86 -13.15 13.45
N ASN A 184 22.95 -14.08 13.70
CA ASN A 184 22.72 -15.28 12.86
C ASN A 184 21.30 -15.29 12.25
N LYS A 185 20.60 -14.16 12.24
CA LYS A 185 19.19 -14.01 11.82
C LYS A 185 18.84 -14.63 10.45
N ASP A 186 19.76 -14.55 9.49
CA ASP A 186 19.60 -15.12 8.16
C ASP A 186 19.73 -16.66 8.16
N ALA A 187 20.64 -17.21 8.97
CA ALA A 187 20.78 -18.65 9.14
C ALA A 187 19.58 -19.26 9.89
N HIS A 188 19.02 -18.53 10.86
CA HIS A 188 17.77 -18.89 11.55
C HIS A 188 16.56 -18.86 10.60
N THR A 189 16.52 -17.90 9.66
CA THR A 189 15.51 -17.86 8.59
C THR A 189 15.65 -19.05 7.65
N ALA A 190 16.87 -19.35 7.20
CA ALA A 190 17.16 -20.50 6.34
C ALA A 190 16.78 -21.83 7.02
N GLU A 191 17.03 -21.99 8.32
CA GLU A 191 16.62 -23.17 9.08
C GLU A 191 15.09 -23.39 9.10
N LEU A 192 14.29 -22.33 9.30
CA LEU A 192 12.83 -22.44 9.16
C LEU A 192 12.42 -22.78 7.72
N ASN A 193 13.03 -22.14 6.72
CA ASN A 193 12.73 -22.39 5.31
C ASN A 193 13.00 -23.84 4.89
N VAL A 194 14.13 -24.42 5.31
CA VAL A 194 14.47 -25.84 5.05
C VAL A 194 13.50 -26.77 5.80
N ALA A 195 13.22 -26.52 7.07
CA ALA A 195 12.29 -27.35 7.85
C ALA A 195 10.86 -27.36 7.27
N PHE A 196 10.41 -26.22 6.73
CA PHE A 196 9.16 -26.11 5.97
C PHE A 196 9.21 -26.90 4.66
N TYR A 197 10.24 -26.67 3.83
CA TYR A 197 10.43 -27.36 2.56
C TYR A 197 10.39 -28.88 2.72
N GLU A 198 11.19 -29.41 3.66
CA GLU A 198 11.24 -30.85 3.95
C GLU A 198 9.88 -31.38 4.42
N ALA A 199 9.20 -30.67 5.33
CA ALA A 199 7.88 -31.07 5.84
C ALA A 199 6.84 -31.15 4.72
N VAL A 200 6.77 -30.15 3.83
CA VAL A 200 5.80 -30.13 2.74
C VAL A 200 6.13 -31.19 1.68
N ARG A 201 7.37 -31.22 1.17
CA ARG A 201 7.77 -32.18 0.12
C ARG A 201 7.66 -33.63 0.57
N ALA A 202 7.91 -33.92 1.85
CA ALA A 202 7.77 -35.28 2.42
C ALA A 202 6.33 -35.83 2.38
N THR A 203 5.30 -34.98 2.32
CA THR A 203 3.91 -35.45 2.19
C THR A 203 3.61 -36.02 0.80
N GLY A 204 4.30 -35.55 -0.25
CA GLY A 204 4.07 -35.98 -1.63
C GLY A 204 2.68 -35.64 -2.17
N GLY A 205 2.21 -36.36 -3.20
CA GLY A 205 1.00 -35.98 -3.93
C GLY A 205 1.24 -34.71 -4.74
N LYS A 206 0.30 -33.76 -4.77
CA LYS A 206 0.54 -32.48 -5.46
C LYS A 206 1.54 -31.59 -4.73
N ASN A 207 1.82 -31.86 -3.46
CA ASN A 207 2.82 -31.10 -2.69
C ASN A 207 4.27 -31.36 -3.16
N SER A 208 4.51 -32.39 -3.98
CA SER A 208 5.80 -32.60 -4.66
C SER A 208 6.14 -31.46 -5.63
N ASP A 209 5.14 -30.93 -6.34
CA ASP A 209 5.32 -29.88 -7.36
C ASP A 209 4.57 -28.57 -6.99
N ARG A 210 4.10 -28.44 -5.74
CA ARG A 210 3.41 -27.24 -5.27
C ARG A 210 4.40 -26.09 -5.10
N LEU A 211 4.06 -24.90 -5.59
CA LEU A 211 4.84 -23.69 -5.38
C LEU A 211 5.02 -23.40 -3.88
N LEU A 212 6.27 -23.33 -3.43
CA LEU A 212 6.67 -22.95 -2.08
C LEU A 212 7.29 -21.55 -2.09
N VAL A 213 6.91 -20.70 -1.16
CA VAL A 213 7.33 -19.30 -1.09
C VAL A 213 8.18 -19.11 0.16
N LEU A 214 9.39 -18.60 -0.01
CA LEU A 214 10.39 -18.49 1.04
C LEU A 214 10.76 -17.01 1.30
N PRO A 215 10.60 -16.50 2.53
CA PRO A 215 10.93 -15.13 2.89
C PRO A 215 12.42 -14.93 3.14
N THR A 216 12.89 -13.70 2.94
CA THR A 216 14.11 -13.20 3.58
C THR A 216 13.86 -12.91 5.06
N TRP A 217 14.91 -12.66 5.85
CA TRP A 217 14.75 -12.20 7.23
C TRP A 217 13.94 -10.90 7.28
N VAL A 218 12.91 -10.84 8.14
CA VAL A 218 11.84 -9.80 8.16
C VAL A 218 11.31 -9.37 6.79
N THR A 219 11.35 -10.26 5.79
CA THR A 219 11.01 -9.96 4.38
C THR A 219 11.76 -8.74 3.82
N ASN A 220 12.94 -8.45 4.39
CA ASN A 220 13.81 -7.32 4.07
C ASN A 220 14.51 -7.53 2.72
N SER A 221 14.65 -6.47 1.94
CA SER A 221 15.23 -6.47 0.60
C SER A 221 16.68 -5.96 0.52
N GLU A 222 17.36 -5.69 1.64
CA GLU A 222 18.80 -5.38 1.63
C GLU A 222 19.62 -6.58 1.11
N GLN A 223 20.66 -6.30 0.33
CA GLN A 223 21.42 -7.31 -0.40
C GLN A 223 21.85 -8.54 0.42
N PRO A 224 22.37 -8.43 1.67
CA PRO A 224 22.77 -9.60 2.45
C PRO A 224 21.62 -10.58 2.74
N HIS A 225 20.39 -10.08 2.83
CA HIS A 225 19.19 -10.88 3.10
C HIS A 225 18.67 -11.55 1.83
N LEU A 226 18.75 -10.85 0.68
CA LEU A 226 18.51 -11.44 -0.64
C LEU A 226 19.52 -12.56 -0.95
N ASP A 227 20.83 -12.29 -0.75
CA ASP A 227 21.92 -13.25 -0.98
C ASP A 227 21.76 -14.52 -0.12
N ALA A 228 21.39 -14.37 1.16
CA ALA A 228 21.20 -15.50 2.07
C ALA A 228 20.00 -16.38 1.70
N LEU A 229 18.88 -15.77 1.29
CA LEU A 229 17.74 -16.51 0.76
C LEU A 229 18.11 -17.18 -0.58
N LYS A 230 18.80 -16.49 -1.49
CA LYS A 230 19.23 -17.07 -2.77
C LYS A 230 20.13 -18.29 -2.58
N ALA A 231 21.08 -18.22 -1.64
CA ALA A 231 21.91 -19.36 -1.27
C ALA A 231 21.10 -20.54 -0.70
N THR A 232 20.04 -20.26 0.06
CA THR A 232 19.12 -21.30 0.56
C THR A 232 18.35 -21.96 -0.59
N ILE A 233 17.81 -21.17 -1.52
CA ILE A 233 17.08 -21.68 -2.70
C ILE A 233 18.00 -22.53 -3.59
N ASP A 234 19.24 -22.09 -3.82
CA ASP A 234 20.24 -22.81 -4.61
C ASP A 234 20.71 -24.13 -3.95
N GLU A 235 20.63 -24.25 -2.62
CA GLU A 235 20.92 -25.51 -1.90
C GLU A 235 19.74 -26.50 -1.95
N LEU A 236 18.50 -26.00 -2.10
CA LEU A 236 17.29 -26.84 -2.19
C LEU A 236 17.10 -27.52 -3.55
N ASP A 237 17.66 -26.98 -4.64
CA ASP A 237 17.67 -27.55 -6.01
C ASP A 237 16.26 -27.99 -6.50
N ASP A 238 15.28 -27.08 -6.37
CA ASP A 238 13.85 -27.33 -6.63
C ASP A 238 13.23 -26.23 -7.51
N ASP A 239 12.68 -26.64 -8.67
CA ASP A 239 12.12 -25.74 -9.71
C ASP A 239 10.80 -25.05 -9.29
N MET A 240 10.18 -25.42 -8.15
CA MET A 240 8.89 -24.92 -7.69
C MET A 240 9.01 -24.11 -6.39
N ILE A 241 9.96 -23.18 -6.36
CA ILE A 241 10.20 -22.22 -5.29
C ILE A 241 10.09 -20.77 -5.81
N ALA A 242 9.51 -19.88 -4.99
CA ALA A 242 9.54 -18.43 -5.14
C ALA A 242 10.18 -17.75 -3.92
N ALA A 243 10.79 -16.59 -4.12
CA ALA A 243 11.22 -15.70 -3.04
C ALA A 243 10.09 -14.71 -2.65
N THR A 244 10.04 -14.28 -1.39
CA THR A 244 9.17 -13.18 -0.95
C THR A 244 9.90 -12.12 -0.12
N VAL A 245 9.54 -10.87 -0.38
CA VAL A 245 9.94 -9.64 0.34
C VAL A 245 8.71 -8.75 0.53
N HIS A 246 8.74 -7.81 1.48
CA HIS A 246 7.66 -6.82 1.67
C HIS A 246 8.15 -5.41 1.32
N PHE A 247 7.24 -4.52 0.90
CA PHE A 247 7.58 -3.14 0.55
C PHE A 247 6.48 -2.14 0.94
N TYR A 248 6.71 -1.40 2.02
CA TYR A 248 5.80 -0.35 2.50
C TYR A 248 6.30 1.09 2.20
N GLY A 249 7.21 1.23 1.23
CA GLY A 249 7.84 2.49 0.85
C GLY A 249 8.94 2.97 1.80
N PHE A 250 9.68 3.99 1.37
CA PHE A 250 10.71 4.66 2.16
C PHE A 250 10.13 5.16 3.49
N TYR A 251 10.59 4.62 4.62
CA TYR A 251 9.96 4.82 5.93
C TYR A 251 9.62 6.29 6.27
N PRO A 252 10.51 7.29 6.10
CA PRO A 252 10.20 8.69 6.35
C PRO A 252 9.00 9.23 5.56
N PHE A 253 8.88 8.87 4.28
CA PHE A 253 7.69 9.16 3.47
C PHE A 253 6.50 8.36 3.96
N GLY A 254 6.65 7.05 4.13
CA GLY A 254 5.57 6.11 4.44
C GLY A 254 4.77 6.40 5.71
N VAL A 255 5.34 7.15 6.67
CA VAL A 255 4.63 7.64 7.87
C VAL A 255 4.61 9.17 8.03
N ASN A 256 5.08 9.93 7.02
CA ASN A 256 5.25 11.40 7.07
C ASN A 256 6.00 11.85 8.36
N VAL A 257 7.29 11.55 8.40
CA VAL A 257 8.23 11.93 9.46
C VAL A 257 9.53 12.47 8.86
N ALA A 258 10.39 13.09 9.68
CA ALA A 258 11.68 13.66 9.28
C ALA A 258 11.63 14.77 8.21
N GLY A 259 10.43 15.27 7.86
CA GLY A 259 10.21 16.31 6.87
C GLY A 259 9.99 15.78 5.45
N VAL A 260 9.87 14.46 5.26
CA VAL A 260 9.62 13.83 3.96
C VAL A 260 8.10 13.79 3.72
N THR A 261 7.56 14.92 3.26
CA THR A 261 6.12 15.13 3.03
C THR A 261 5.67 14.83 1.59
N THR A 262 6.62 14.60 0.68
CA THR A 262 6.40 14.43 -0.77
C THR A 262 7.07 13.16 -1.30
N TYR A 263 6.60 12.67 -2.45
CA TYR A 263 7.21 11.58 -3.21
C TYR A 263 8.45 12.13 -3.94
N ASP A 264 9.49 12.39 -3.17
CA ASP A 264 10.73 13.05 -3.60
C ASP A 264 11.74 12.10 -4.27
N GLU A 265 12.89 12.64 -4.69
CA GLU A 265 13.95 11.88 -5.35
C GLU A 265 14.49 10.73 -4.47
N ALA A 266 14.56 10.93 -3.15
CA ALA A 266 15.00 9.87 -2.22
C ALA A 266 13.98 8.73 -2.13
N THR A 267 12.69 9.07 -2.08
CA THR A 267 11.58 8.11 -2.06
C THR A 267 11.47 7.34 -3.38
N GLN A 268 11.71 8.00 -4.51
CA GLN A 268 11.79 7.38 -5.84
C GLN A 268 12.97 6.41 -5.94
N GLN A 269 14.17 6.84 -5.55
CA GLN A 269 15.36 5.99 -5.56
C GLN A 269 15.26 4.81 -4.60
N ASP A 270 14.58 4.95 -3.45
CA ASP A 270 14.34 3.81 -2.56
C ASP A 270 13.49 2.72 -3.23
N LEU A 271 12.40 3.09 -3.91
CA LEU A 271 11.58 2.17 -4.71
C LEU A 271 12.40 1.50 -5.83
N GLU A 272 13.00 2.30 -6.72
CA GLU A 272 13.74 1.83 -7.89
C GLU A 272 14.87 0.86 -7.49
N ASN A 273 15.73 1.28 -6.57
CA ASN A 273 16.84 0.44 -6.09
C ASN A 273 16.34 -0.79 -5.33
N THR A 274 15.11 -0.80 -4.79
CA THR A 274 14.55 -1.95 -4.06
C THR A 274 14.05 -3.03 -5.00
N PHE A 275 13.36 -2.66 -6.06
CA PHE A 275 12.84 -3.65 -6.99
C PHE A 275 13.95 -4.15 -7.93
N GLN A 276 14.85 -3.28 -8.41
CA GLN A 276 16.01 -3.68 -9.24
C GLN A 276 16.89 -4.72 -8.52
N ARG A 277 17.37 -4.46 -7.30
CA ARG A 277 18.26 -5.41 -6.60
C ARG A 277 17.58 -6.74 -6.27
N THR A 278 16.26 -6.73 -6.12
CA THR A 278 15.44 -7.92 -5.90
C THR A 278 15.30 -8.72 -7.19
N ASN A 279 15.09 -8.06 -8.34
CA ASN A 279 15.13 -8.66 -9.67
C ASN A 279 16.51 -9.27 -9.97
N ASP A 280 17.57 -8.46 -9.86
CA ASP A 280 18.98 -8.83 -10.13
C ASP A 280 19.38 -10.12 -9.38
N THR A 281 18.89 -10.30 -8.15
CA THR A 281 19.24 -11.44 -7.28
C THR A 281 18.42 -12.69 -7.60
N PHE A 282 17.15 -12.54 -7.95
CA PHE A 282 16.20 -13.65 -8.09
C PHE A 282 15.68 -13.85 -9.52
N VAL A 283 14.95 -12.87 -10.06
CA VAL A 283 14.24 -12.98 -11.34
C VAL A 283 15.21 -13.21 -12.50
N ASP A 284 16.29 -12.43 -12.56
CA ASP A 284 17.33 -12.55 -13.58
C ASP A 284 18.13 -13.87 -13.45
N ASN A 285 17.96 -14.57 -12.33
CA ASN A 285 18.51 -15.91 -12.05
C ASN A 285 17.44 -17.03 -12.08
N GLY A 286 16.23 -16.75 -12.61
CA GLY A 286 15.16 -17.74 -12.82
C GLY A 286 14.30 -18.07 -11.59
N VAL A 287 14.46 -17.34 -10.48
CA VAL A 287 13.64 -17.49 -9.27
C VAL A 287 12.56 -16.39 -9.27
N PRO A 288 11.26 -16.72 -9.30
CA PRO A 288 10.22 -15.72 -9.26
C PRO A 288 10.14 -15.04 -7.89
N VAL A 289 9.68 -13.79 -7.89
CA VAL A 289 9.50 -13.00 -6.68
C VAL A 289 8.04 -12.57 -6.53
N ILE A 290 7.54 -12.74 -5.31
CA ILE A 290 6.29 -12.16 -4.86
C ILE A 290 6.63 -11.08 -3.82
N VAL A 291 6.21 -9.85 -4.03
CA VAL A 291 6.16 -8.84 -2.97
C VAL A 291 4.90 -9.15 -2.15
N GLY A 292 5.06 -10.02 -1.15
CA GLY A 292 3.98 -10.65 -0.39
C GLY A 292 3.06 -9.67 0.34
N GLU A 293 3.58 -8.48 0.64
CA GLU A 293 2.84 -7.33 1.15
C GLU A 293 3.42 -6.04 0.59
N TRP A 294 2.55 -5.15 0.13
CA TRP A 294 2.92 -3.76 -0.16
C TRP A 294 1.83 -2.78 0.21
N GLY A 295 2.22 -1.51 0.37
CA GLY A 295 1.34 -0.39 0.67
C GLY A 295 2.11 0.79 1.22
N VAL A 296 1.50 1.55 2.14
CA VAL A 296 2.11 2.66 2.87
C VAL A 296 1.80 2.47 4.36
N LEU A 297 2.83 2.39 5.23
CA LEU A 297 2.65 2.10 6.67
C LEU A 297 1.66 3.03 7.38
N GLY A 298 1.63 4.29 6.98
CA GLY A 298 0.70 5.27 7.51
C GLY A 298 -0.75 4.97 7.14
N TYR A 299 -1.01 4.54 5.89
CA TYR A 299 -2.32 4.57 5.26
C TYR A 299 -3.30 3.58 5.92
N ASP A 300 -4.21 4.13 6.71
CA ASP A 300 -5.12 3.34 7.52
C ASP A 300 -6.46 4.05 7.78
N TYR A 301 -7.47 3.67 6.98
CA TYR A 301 -8.85 4.12 7.14
C TYR A 301 -9.56 3.54 8.37
N THR A 302 -8.98 2.56 9.07
CA THR A 302 -9.57 2.03 10.32
C THR A 302 -9.29 2.95 11.51
N ARG A 303 -8.30 3.86 11.40
CA ARG A 303 -7.90 4.80 12.48
C ARG A 303 -8.72 6.11 12.51
N GLY A 304 -9.53 6.42 11.51
CA GLY A 304 -10.30 7.68 11.45
C GLY A 304 -10.96 7.98 10.10
N THR A 305 -11.59 9.16 9.99
CA THR A 305 -12.25 9.65 8.76
C THR A 305 -11.29 10.14 7.67
N VAL A 306 -10.03 10.42 8.03
CA VAL A 306 -8.96 10.81 7.12
C VAL A 306 -7.85 9.76 7.26
N PRO A 307 -7.38 9.15 6.16
CA PRO A 307 -6.26 8.22 6.22
C PRO A 307 -5.00 8.97 6.67
N ASN A 308 -4.28 8.40 7.62
CA ASN A 308 -2.94 8.86 7.97
C ASN A 308 -2.01 8.66 6.76
N SER A 309 -1.55 9.72 6.10
CA SER A 309 -0.70 9.57 4.91
C SER A 309 0.08 10.84 4.59
N PRO A 310 1.09 10.72 3.70
CA PRO A 310 1.55 11.81 2.84
C PRO A 310 0.38 12.55 2.17
N GLN A 311 0.70 13.73 1.62
CA GLN A 311 -0.27 14.51 0.87
C GLN A 311 -0.86 13.70 -0.29
N TYR A 312 -2.14 13.89 -0.59
CA TYR A 312 -2.92 12.96 -1.41
C TYR A 312 -2.37 12.74 -2.83
N GLY A 313 -1.99 13.79 -3.55
CA GLY A 313 -1.30 13.67 -4.83
C GLY A 313 0.06 12.96 -4.73
N GLU A 314 0.79 13.14 -3.64
CA GLU A 314 2.04 12.42 -3.37
C GLU A 314 1.79 10.91 -3.18
N LEU A 315 0.69 10.56 -2.52
CA LEU A 315 0.22 9.18 -2.39
C LEU A 315 -0.15 8.57 -3.75
N LEU A 316 -0.93 9.29 -4.57
CA LEU A 316 -1.30 8.85 -5.93
C LEU A 316 -0.06 8.62 -6.82
N LYS A 317 0.98 9.47 -6.71
CA LYS A 317 2.26 9.29 -7.40
C LYS A 317 3.01 8.03 -6.93
N PHE A 318 3.15 7.83 -5.62
CA PHE A 318 3.82 6.65 -5.06
C PHE A 318 3.16 5.33 -5.48
N PHE A 319 1.83 5.23 -5.38
CA PHE A 319 1.12 3.99 -5.61
C PHE A 319 1.16 3.53 -7.07
N GLN A 320 0.98 4.44 -8.03
CA GLN A 320 1.12 4.09 -9.46
C GLN A 320 2.57 3.75 -9.82
N ALA A 321 3.55 4.46 -9.24
CA ALA A 321 4.96 4.23 -9.52
C ALA A 321 5.41 2.87 -8.98
N THR A 322 4.94 2.47 -7.81
CA THR A 322 5.22 1.14 -7.22
C THR A 322 4.64 0.02 -8.09
N ALA A 323 3.38 0.16 -8.53
CA ALA A 323 2.77 -0.80 -9.45
C ALA A 323 3.49 -0.88 -10.81
N HIS A 324 3.96 0.25 -11.34
CA HIS A 324 4.71 0.30 -12.59
C HIS A 324 6.11 -0.31 -12.48
N GLN A 325 6.89 0.06 -11.45
CA GLN A 325 8.22 -0.51 -11.22
C GLN A 325 8.14 -2.03 -11.03
N ALA A 326 7.08 -2.54 -10.39
CA ALA A 326 6.89 -3.98 -10.25
C ALA A 326 6.64 -4.70 -11.58
N VAL A 327 6.04 -4.03 -12.58
CA VAL A 327 5.89 -4.60 -13.93
C VAL A 327 7.22 -4.62 -14.67
N GLU A 328 7.98 -3.52 -14.64
CA GLU A 328 9.31 -3.45 -15.28
C GLU A 328 10.27 -4.50 -14.67
N GLU A 329 10.25 -4.65 -13.34
CA GLU A 329 11.10 -5.58 -12.59
C GLU A 329 10.49 -6.98 -12.44
N GLN A 330 9.34 -7.26 -13.08
CA GLN A 330 8.66 -8.57 -13.08
C GLN A 330 8.35 -9.14 -11.68
N LEU A 331 8.08 -8.27 -10.71
CA LEU A 331 7.72 -8.64 -9.34
C LEU A 331 6.18 -8.68 -9.19
N THR A 332 5.64 -9.79 -8.67
CA THR A 332 4.21 -9.88 -8.39
C THR A 332 3.88 -9.19 -7.08
N LEU A 333 3.00 -8.18 -7.10
CA LEU A 333 2.59 -7.42 -5.92
C LEU A 333 1.33 -8.00 -5.28
N MET A 334 1.31 -8.09 -3.95
CA MET A 334 0.11 -8.44 -3.18
C MET A 334 -0.26 -7.33 -2.19
N LEU A 335 -1.31 -6.54 -2.47
CA LEU A 335 -1.68 -5.37 -1.67
C LEU A 335 -2.01 -5.77 -0.23
N TRP A 336 -1.42 -5.13 0.79
CA TRP A 336 -1.83 -5.33 2.18
C TRP A 336 -3.12 -4.56 2.50
N ASP A 337 -4.23 -5.26 2.69
CA ASP A 337 -5.51 -4.64 3.02
C ASP A 337 -6.14 -5.22 4.30
N ALA A 338 -5.77 -4.63 5.44
CA ALA A 338 -6.37 -4.86 6.75
C ALA A 338 -7.84 -4.39 6.90
N GLY A 339 -8.53 -4.01 5.81
CA GLY A 339 -9.83 -3.33 5.82
C GLY A 339 -9.74 -1.82 5.55
N SER A 340 -8.55 -1.34 5.16
CA SER A 340 -8.19 0.06 4.90
C SER A 340 -8.43 0.50 3.46
N TYR A 341 -8.51 -0.42 2.49
CA TYR A 341 -8.77 -0.07 1.09
C TYR A 341 -10.18 -0.50 0.66
N LEU A 342 -10.53 -1.77 0.81
CA LEU A 342 -11.89 -2.27 0.59
C LEU A 342 -12.72 -2.22 1.89
N ASN A 343 -13.87 -1.55 1.86
CA ASN A 343 -14.83 -1.62 2.95
C ASN A 343 -15.58 -2.96 2.90
N ARG A 344 -15.14 -3.93 3.70
CA ARG A 344 -15.68 -5.30 3.70
C ARG A 344 -17.13 -5.44 4.16
N HIS A 345 -17.78 -4.37 4.64
CA HIS A 345 -19.21 -4.35 4.94
C HIS A 345 -20.09 -3.87 3.77
N THR A 346 -19.56 -3.05 2.87
CA THR A 346 -20.29 -2.56 1.68
C THR A 346 -19.77 -3.17 0.37
N LEU A 347 -18.59 -3.80 0.40
CA LEU A 347 -17.85 -4.34 -0.74
C LEU A 347 -17.48 -3.26 -1.79
N GLU A 348 -17.26 -2.04 -1.30
CA GLU A 348 -16.84 -0.87 -2.09
C GLU A 348 -15.45 -0.40 -1.66
N TRP A 349 -14.64 0.10 -2.59
CA TRP A 349 -13.37 0.75 -2.28
C TRP A 349 -13.64 2.06 -1.54
N ARG A 350 -12.94 2.27 -0.42
CA ARG A 350 -12.98 3.51 0.36
C ARG A 350 -12.43 4.69 -0.43
N ASP A 351 -11.43 4.42 -1.26
CA ASP A 351 -10.87 5.35 -2.22
C ASP A 351 -10.81 4.72 -3.63
N PRO A 352 -11.83 4.97 -4.47
CA PRO A 352 -11.84 4.52 -5.86
C PRO A 352 -10.80 5.20 -6.75
N LEU A 353 -10.33 6.41 -6.42
CA LEU A 353 -9.35 7.14 -7.22
C LEU A 353 -7.94 6.61 -6.97
N LEU A 354 -7.58 6.35 -5.71
CA LEU A 354 -6.34 5.65 -5.37
C LEU A 354 -6.31 4.24 -5.98
N LYS A 355 -7.43 3.49 -5.94
CA LYS A 355 -7.55 2.20 -6.63
C LYS A 355 -7.31 2.34 -8.14
N ALA A 356 -7.90 3.34 -8.79
CA ALA A 356 -7.68 3.58 -10.21
C ALA A 356 -6.20 3.92 -10.52
N TYR A 357 -5.53 4.74 -9.69
CA TYR A 357 -4.11 5.05 -9.87
C TYR A 357 -3.21 3.82 -9.69
N MET A 358 -3.46 2.99 -8.66
CA MET A 358 -2.82 1.68 -8.49
C MET A 358 -3.00 0.80 -9.74
N ASP A 359 -4.24 0.66 -10.22
CA ASP A 359 -4.57 -0.16 -11.39
C ASP A 359 -3.89 0.35 -12.66
N SER A 360 -3.83 1.67 -12.84
CA SER A 360 -3.18 2.28 -14.00
C SER A 360 -1.69 1.90 -14.08
N GLY A 361 -0.98 1.92 -12.95
CA GLY A 361 0.46 1.63 -12.91
C GLY A 361 0.84 0.25 -13.43
N PHE A 362 -0.04 -0.76 -13.30
CA PHE A 362 0.18 -2.09 -13.89
C PHE A 362 0.11 -2.13 -15.44
N THR A 363 -0.23 -1.02 -16.10
CA THR A 363 -0.40 -0.94 -17.57
C THR A 363 0.27 0.28 -18.19
N THR A 364 0.02 1.47 -17.65
CA THR A 364 0.58 2.76 -18.08
C THR A 364 0.77 3.65 -16.86
N LEU A 365 2.00 4.15 -16.66
CA LEU A 365 2.28 5.17 -15.65
C LEU A 365 1.61 6.50 -16.07
N SER A 366 0.59 6.93 -15.32
CA SER A 366 -0.22 8.11 -15.65
C SER A 366 0.60 9.41 -15.49
N GLY A 367 0.39 10.37 -16.38
CA GLY A 367 1.02 11.68 -16.27
C GLY A 367 0.52 12.45 -15.04
N THR A 368 1.40 13.17 -14.35
CA THR A 368 1.07 13.96 -13.15
C THR A 368 1.70 15.35 -13.20
N ALA A 369 1.68 16.07 -12.09
CA ALA A 369 2.48 17.28 -11.91
C ALA A 369 3.25 17.25 -10.59
N SER A 370 4.13 18.25 -10.39
CA SER A 370 4.92 18.44 -9.18
C SER A 370 4.05 18.45 -7.91
N PHE A 371 2.81 18.93 -8.03
CA PHE A 371 1.81 18.93 -6.97
C PHE A 371 0.38 18.82 -7.54
N ASP A 372 -0.59 18.46 -6.71
CA ASP A 372 -2.01 18.34 -7.08
C ASP A 372 -2.83 19.62 -6.82
N SER A 373 -2.17 20.70 -6.41
CA SER A 373 -2.85 21.89 -5.86
C SER A 373 -2.13 23.19 -6.23
N ILE A 374 -2.90 24.27 -6.35
CA ILE A 374 -2.42 25.65 -6.44
C ILE A 374 -3.12 26.46 -5.36
N TYR A 375 -2.32 26.97 -4.42
CA TYR A 375 -2.77 27.77 -3.29
C TYR A 375 -2.75 29.26 -3.66
N LEU A 376 -3.90 29.92 -3.54
CA LEU A 376 -4.08 31.34 -3.82
C LEU A 376 -4.48 32.06 -2.54
N GLU A 377 -3.77 33.12 -2.14
CA GLU A 377 -4.19 33.97 -1.01
C GLU A 377 -5.65 34.44 -1.20
N LYS A 378 -6.39 34.75 -0.12
CA LYS A 378 -7.77 35.25 -0.26
C LYS A 378 -7.80 36.69 -0.74
N ALA A 379 -6.88 37.48 -0.22
CA ALA A 379 -6.70 38.88 -0.58
C ALA A 379 -5.77 39.03 -1.80
N GLY A 380 -5.39 40.26 -2.11
CA GLY A 380 -4.39 40.53 -3.14
C GLY A 380 -4.84 40.27 -4.59
N THR A 381 -3.90 40.49 -5.51
CA THR A 381 -4.05 40.23 -6.95
C THR A 381 -3.49 38.85 -7.25
N ILE A 382 -4.29 38.00 -7.90
CA ILE A 382 -3.84 36.68 -8.35
C ILE A 382 -2.79 36.86 -9.45
N ALA A 383 -1.69 36.13 -9.36
CA ALA A 383 -0.61 36.08 -10.34
C ALA A 383 -0.77 34.89 -11.29
N ASP A 384 0.14 34.77 -12.26
CA ASP A 384 0.31 33.53 -13.02
C ASP A 384 1.02 32.51 -12.10
N GLU A 385 0.49 31.30 -11.94
CA GLU A 385 1.07 30.24 -11.11
C GLU A 385 1.52 29.06 -11.96
N SER A 386 2.55 28.33 -11.53
CA SER A 386 3.16 27.26 -12.33
C SER A 386 3.38 25.96 -11.57
N LEU A 387 3.23 24.85 -12.29
CA LEU A 387 3.56 23.49 -11.86
C LEU A 387 4.50 22.87 -12.91
N THR A 388 5.31 21.88 -12.49
CA THR A 388 6.09 21.06 -13.43
C THR A 388 5.28 19.82 -13.78
N LEU A 389 5.10 19.52 -15.07
CA LEU A 389 4.46 18.30 -15.55
C LEU A 389 5.42 17.11 -15.42
N ASN A 390 4.98 16.05 -14.76
CA ASN A 390 5.66 14.76 -14.77
C ASN A 390 5.02 13.92 -15.87
N ARG A 391 5.57 14.00 -17.08
CA ARG A 391 4.95 13.42 -18.28
C ARG A 391 4.90 11.89 -18.29
N ASN A 392 5.81 11.21 -17.58
CA ASN A 392 5.87 9.75 -17.50
C ASN A 392 5.87 9.05 -18.87
N GLY A 393 6.54 9.66 -19.86
CA GLY A 393 6.61 9.17 -21.24
C GLY A 393 5.44 9.58 -22.15
N LEU A 394 4.42 10.26 -21.62
CA LEU A 394 3.18 10.61 -22.32
C LEU A 394 3.18 12.04 -22.89
N ASP A 395 2.39 12.25 -23.95
CA ASP A 395 2.10 13.59 -24.47
C ASP A 395 1.04 14.27 -23.58
N PHE A 396 1.20 15.58 -23.35
CA PHE A 396 0.21 16.39 -22.63
C PHE A 396 -0.81 16.96 -23.62
N GLU A 397 -2.10 16.71 -23.39
CA GLU A 397 -3.18 17.10 -24.30
C GLU A 397 -3.86 18.43 -23.94
N GLY A 398 -3.71 18.89 -22.69
CA GLY A 398 -4.27 20.16 -22.23
C GLY A 398 -4.89 20.10 -20.83
N LEU A 399 -5.62 21.16 -20.48
CA LEU A 399 -6.37 21.29 -19.22
C LEU A 399 -7.89 21.31 -19.45
N TRP A 400 -8.64 20.68 -18.55
CA TRP A 400 -10.11 20.66 -18.55
C TRP A 400 -10.70 21.08 -17.20
N GLN A 401 -11.87 21.72 -17.22
CA GLN A 401 -12.75 21.89 -16.06
C GLN A 401 -14.03 21.10 -16.33
N GLY A 402 -14.10 19.87 -15.83
CA GLY A 402 -15.11 18.89 -16.23
C GLY A 402 -15.05 18.61 -17.74
N ASP A 403 -16.15 18.84 -18.45
CA ASP A 403 -16.21 18.67 -19.91
C ASP A 403 -15.62 19.86 -20.70
N THR A 404 -15.26 20.97 -20.03
CA THR A 404 -14.84 22.20 -20.72
C THR A 404 -13.32 22.28 -20.83
N ALA A 405 -12.79 22.21 -22.05
CA ALA A 405 -11.37 22.47 -22.31
C ALA A 405 -11.00 23.94 -22.02
N LEU A 406 -9.87 24.16 -21.35
CA LEU A 406 -9.25 25.47 -21.20
C LEU A 406 -8.46 25.82 -22.47
N THR A 407 -8.30 27.10 -22.75
CA THR A 407 -7.67 27.59 -23.99
C THR A 407 -6.18 27.88 -23.78
N GLU A 408 -5.29 27.14 -24.45
CA GLU A 408 -3.85 27.45 -24.45
C GLU A 408 -3.58 28.88 -24.95
N GLY A 409 -2.63 29.57 -24.32
CA GLY A 409 -2.29 30.98 -24.53
C GLY A 409 -3.18 31.95 -23.76
N ALA A 410 -4.44 31.61 -23.46
CA ALA A 410 -5.37 32.48 -22.73
C ALA A 410 -5.56 32.06 -21.28
N ASP A 411 -5.79 30.76 -21.04
CA ASP A 411 -6.00 30.19 -19.71
C ASP A 411 -4.72 29.58 -19.11
N TYR A 412 -3.86 29.01 -19.95
CA TYR A 412 -2.57 28.45 -19.55
C TYR A 412 -1.55 28.46 -20.70
N THR A 413 -0.28 28.24 -20.41
CA THR A 413 0.79 27.98 -21.40
C THR A 413 1.66 26.81 -20.93
N VAL A 414 2.35 26.15 -21.87
CA VAL A 414 3.35 25.11 -21.55
C VAL A 414 4.68 25.46 -22.21
N SER A 415 5.77 25.39 -21.44
CA SER A 415 7.14 25.62 -21.93
C SER A 415 8.06 24.51 -21.41
N GLY A 416 8.32 23.51 -22.25
CA GLY A 416 8.94 22.25 -21.81
C GLY A 416 7.96 21.51 -20.90
N ASP A 417 8.35 21.33 -19.64
CA ASP A 417 7.50 20.71 -18.62
C ASP A 417 6.87 21.74 -17.67
N THR A 418 7.22 23.03 -17.77
CA THR A 418 6.54 24.06 -16.99
C THR A 418 5.15 24.34 -17.57
N LEU A 419 4.11 23.95 -16.83
CA LEU A 419 2.73 24.38 -17.04
C LEU A 419 2.49 25.66 -16.23
N THR A 420 2.09 26.74 -16.88
CA THR A 420 1.73 28.01 -16.22
C THR A 420 0.26 28.31 -16.46
N LEU A 421 -0.54 28.41 -15.39
CA LEU A 421 -1.91 28.93 -15.45
C LEU A 421 -1.89 30.46 -15.34
N THR A 422 -2.69 31.13 -16.17
CA THR A 422 -2.72 32.59 -16.19
C THR A 422 -3.52 33.15 -15.01
N ALA A 423 -3.13 34.34 -14.53
CA ALA A 423 -3.85 35.11 -13.53
C ALA A 423 -5.33 35.30 -13.88
N ALA A 424 -5.66 35.40 -15.17
CA ALA A 424 -7.03 35.52 -15.66
C ALA A 424 -7.83 34.22 -15.47
N ALA A 425 -7.23 33.05 -15.79
CA ALA A 425 -7.87 31.76 -15.52
C ALA A 425 -7.98 31.49 -14.02
N LEU A 426 -6.92 31.72 -13.24
CA LEU A 426 -6.91 31.51 -11.80
C LEU A 426 -7.93 32.42 -11.10
N THR A 427 -8.07 33.68 -11.52
CA THR A 427 -9.14 34.58 -11.03
C THR A 427 -10.54 34.04 -11.35
N ARG A 428 -10.74 33.44 -12.53
CA ARG A 428 -12.02 32.82 -12.92
C ARG A 428 -12.29 31.53 -12.13
N LEU A 429 -11.26 30.71 -11.88
CA LEU A 429 -11.35 29.42 -11.19
C LEU A 429 -11.52 29.58 -9.67
N ALA A 430 -10.88 30.59 -9.07
CA ALA A 430 -11.02 30.92 -7.65
C ALA A 430 -12.42 31.48 -7.28
N GLY A 431 -13.22 31.91 -8.27
CA GLY A 431 -14.62 32.27 -8.09
C GLY A 431 -14.83 33.45 -7.12
N ASP A 432 -15.52 33.19 -6.01
CA ASP A 432 -15.77 34.16 -4.94
C ASP A 432 -14.69 34.18 -3.84
N ARG A 433 -13.65 33.34 -3.97
CA ARG A 433 -12.56 33.17 -2.99
C ARG A 433 -13.07 32.78 -1.58
N ALA A 434 -14.12 31.95 -1.53
CA ALA A 434 -14.42 31.14 -0.34
C ALA A 434 -13.20 30.28 0.03
N TYR A 435 -12.92 30.05 1.32
CA TYR A 435 -11.76 29.26 1.72
C TYR A 435 -11.90 27.78 1.32
N GLY A 436 -10.78 27.14 1.00
CA GLY A 436 -10.72 25.78 0.48
C GLY A 436 -10.80 25.72 -1.05
N THR A 437 -11.04 24.52 -1.58
CA THR A 437 -11.09 24.25 -3.02
C THR A 437 -12.26 24.96 -3.71
N ASN A 438 -11.95 25.90 -4.61
CA ASN A 438 -12.94 26.63 -5.40
C ASN A 438 -13.25 25.93 -6.73
N ALA A 439 -12.24 25.28 -7.32
CA ALA A 439 -12.36 24.51 -8.54
C ALA A 439 -11.34 23.37 -8.55
N THR A 440 -11.66 22.31 -9.26
CA THR A 440 -10.68 21.30 -9.70
C THR A 440 -10.61 21.38 -11.22
N ILE A 441 -9.39 21.35 -11.76
CA ILE A 441 -9.13 21.16 -13.18
C ILE A 441 -8.35 19.85 -13.38
N GLU A 442 -8.38 19.31 -14.58
CA GLU A 442 -7.69 18.07 -14.95
C GLU A 442 -6.62 18.37 -15.99
N ALA A 443 -5.37 18.00 -15.71
CA ALA A 443 -4.35 17.81 -16.73
C ALA A 443 -4.55 16.44 -17.38
N ARG A 444 -4.72 16.41 -18.70
CA ARG A 444 -4.93 15.18 -19.47
C ARG A 444 -3.73 14.88 -20.35
N PHE A 445 -3.47 13.60 -20.53
CA PHE A 445 -2.33 13.05 -21.26
C PHE A 445 -2.84 12.03 -22.29
N SER A 446 -1.95 11.62 -23.22
CA SER A 446 -2.29 10.72 -24.33
C SER A 446 -2.74 9.31 -23.92
N ASP A 447 -2.50 8.91 -22.68
CA ASP A 447 -2.97 7.68 -22.06
C ASP A 447 -3.00 7.86 -20.51
N GLY A 448 -3.44 6.84 -19.78
CA GLY A 448 -3.52 6.84 -18.32
C GLY A 448 -4.67 7.70 -17.77
N LEU A 449 -4.57 8.07 -16.50
CA LEU A 449 -5.59 8.84 -15.79
C LEU A 449 -5.35 10.36 -15.87
N PRO A 450 -6.42 11.17 -15.88
CA PRO A 450 -6.31 12.61 -15.67
C PRO A 450 -5.72 12.94 -14.29
N TRP A 451 -4.82 13.92 -14.25
CA TRP A 451 -4.26 14.46 -13.01
C TRP A 451 -5.09 15.65 -12.52
N ALA A 452 -5.66 15.52 -11.32
CA ALA A 452 -6.41 16.60 -10.69
C ALA A 452 -5.48 17.71 -10.18
N ILE A 453 -5.87 18.96 -10.43
CA ILE A 453 -5.23 20.16 -9.88
C ILE A 453 -6.31 20.99 -9.17
N HIS A 454 -6.21 21.08 -7.86
CA HIS A 454 -7.13 21.82 -6.99
C HIS A 454 -6.72 23.29 -6.90
N ILE A 455 -7.64 24.19 -7.26
CA ILE A 455 -7.47 25.63 -7.06
C ILE A 455 -8.05 25.98 -5.70
N ILE A 456 -7.18 26.26 -4.73
CA ILE A 456 -7.51 26.41 -3.31
C ILE A 456 -7.31 27.87 -2.91
N THR A 457 -8.36 28.53 -2.42
CA THR A 457 -8.18 29.82 -1.74
C THR A 457 -7.85 29.57 -0.27
N TYR A 458 -6.79 30.21 0.21
CA TYR A 458 -6.39 30.17 1.61
C TYR A 458 -6.03 31.56 2.15
N ASP A 459 -5.97 31.71 3.46
CA ASP A 459 -5.10 32.71 4.12
C ASP A 459 -4.26 31.96 5.17
N LYS A 460 -3.24 32.61 5.73
CA LYS A 460 -2.44 32.02 6.80
C LYS A 460 -3.34 31.54 7.95
N ALA A 461 -3.17 30.28 8.36
CA ALA A 461 -3.92 29.72 9.47
C ALA A 461 -3.66 30.50 10.78
N GLN A 462 -4.58 30.42 11.74
CA GLN A 462 -4.46 31.08 13.04
C GLN A 462 -4.66 30.06 14.16
N LEU A 463 -3.62 29.86 14.98
CA LEU A 463 -3.67 29.02 16.17
C LEU A 463 -4.00 29.92 17.38
N SER A 464 -4.86 29.45 18.28
CA SER A 464 -5.25 30.17 19.50
C SER A 464 -4.59 29.59 20.74
N ASP A 465 -4.36 30.42 21.75
CA ASP A 465 -3.94 30.00 23.09
C ASP A 465 -4.90 28.94 23.66
N ALA A 466 -4.34 27.91 24.28
CA ALA A 466 -5.08 26.77 24.81
C ALA A 466 -4.54 26.31 26.15
N SER A 467 -5.40 25.72 26.98
CA SER A 467 -4.98 25.01 28.19
C SER A 467 -5.84 23.78 28.39
N GLY A 468 -5.23 22.69 28.83
CA GLY A 468 -5.90 21.40 28.99
C GLY A 468 -5.24 20.56 30.06
N THR A 469 -5.95 19.55 30.54
CA THR A 469 -5.43 18.52 31.42
C THR A 469 -5.64 17.18 30.75
N MET A 470 -4.55 16.48 30.43
CA MET A 470 -4.60 15.11 29.95
C MET A 470 -5.11 14.24 31.09
N ASP A 471 -6.31 13.67 30.93
CA ASP A 471 -7.00 12.95 32.00
C ASP A 471 -6.47 11.53 32.25
N GLY A 472 -5.61 11.02 31.36
CA GLY A 472 -5.08 9.66 31.41
C GLY A 472 -6.14 8.60 31.08
N ALA A 473 -7.22 8.98 30.38
CA ALA A 473 -8.12 8.03 29.75
C ALA A 473 -7.33 7.06 28.85
N PRO A 474 -7.78 5.79 28.71
CA PRO A 474 -7.15 4.86 27.78
C PRO A 474 -7.04 5.48 26.40
N TRP A 475 -5.82 5.52 25.87
CA TRP A 475 -5.52 6.06 24.56
C TRP A 475 -4.62 5.08 23.81
N SER A 476 -4.75 5.09 22.49
CA SER A 476 -3.91 4.34 21.58
C SER A 476 -3.86 5.06 20.24
N GLN A 477 -2.76 4.93 19.49
CA GLN A 477 -2.63 5.49 18.15
C GLN A 477 -3.74 5.05 17.17
N TRP A 478 -4.35 3.88 17.44
CA TRP A 478 -5.44 3.28 16.66
C TRP A 478 -6.82 3.93 16.89
N TRP A 479 -6.96 4.82 17.88
CA TRP A 479 -8.24 5.46 18.23
C TRP A 479 -8.23 6.95 17.88
N ALA A 480 -9.41 7.52 17.64
CA ALA A 480 -9.57 8.97 17.52
C ALA A 480 -9.11 9.68 18.81
N CYS A 481 -8.65 10.93 18.68
CA CYS A 481 -8.24 11.71 19.84
C CYS A 481 -9.41 11.92 20.82
N ASN A 482 -9.14 11.71 22.11
CA ASN A 482 -10.09 11.83 23.20
C ASN A 482 -9.59 12.88 24.22
N SER A 483 -10.15 12.89 25.43
CA SER A 483 -9.79 13.81 26.51
C SER A 483 -8.34 13.71 27.02
N SER A 484 -7.56 12.73 26.56
CA SER A 484 -6.12 12.66 26.81
C SER A 484 -5.26 13.35 25.73
N CYS A 485 -5.82 13.76 24.59
CA CYS A 485 -5.11 14.62 23.64
C CYS A 485 -5.21 16.10 24.03
N PHE A 486 -4.18 16.90 23.73
CA PHE A 486 -4.22 18.36 23.87
C PHE A 486 -4.60 19.00 22.53
N ALA A 487 -5.79 19.58 22.44
CA ALA A 487 -6.28 20.24 21.23
C ALA A 487 -5.91 21.73 21.21
N ILE A 488 -5.21 22.15 20.17
CA ILE A 488 -4.96 23.55 19.80
C ILE A 488 -6.12 24.01 18.91
N PRO A 489 -6.92 25.02 19.29
CA PRO A 489 -7.93 25.59 18.40
C PRO A 489 -7.27 26.31 17.22
N THR A 490 -7.70 25.97 16.01
CA THR A 490 -7.03 26.36 14.77
C THR A 490 -8.05 26.78 13.71
N GLU A 491 -8.00 28.05 13.31
CA GLU A 491 -8.65 28.52 12.08
C GLU A 491 -7.73 28.20 10.90
N PHE A 492 -7.97 27.06 10.21
CA PHE A 492 -7.15 26.63 9.08
C PHE A 492 -7.22 27.56 7.85
N ASN A 493 -8.27 28.37 7.74
CA ASN A 493 -8.44 29.37 6.67
C ASN A 493 -8.21 28.83 5.24
N GLY A 494 -8.60 27.57 4.98
CA GLY A 494 -8.46 26.92 3.67
C GLY A 494 -7.10 26.25 3.41
N ASP A 495 -6.16 26.39 4.33
CA ASP A 495 -4.83 25.79 4.28
C ASP A 495 -4.79 24.40 4.94
N GLN A 496 -3.73 23.64 4.68
CA GLN A 496 -3.54 22.27 5.16
C GLN A 496 -2.15 22.07 5.77
N VAL A 497 -2.08 21.35 6.89
CA VAL A 497 -0.81 21.04 7.57
C VAL A 497 -0.05 19.99 6.76
N ALA A 498 1.19 20.31 6.39
CA ALA A 498 2.13 19.41 5.75
C ALA A 498 2.89 18.57 6.79
N THR A 499 3.47 19.24 7.80
CA THR A 499 4.21 18.59 8.89
C THR A 499 4.34 19.49 10.13
N MET A 500 4.92 18.99 11.23
CA MET A 500 5.18 19.73 12.47
C MET A 500 6.60 19.45 12.98
N GLU A 501 7.39 20.48 13.25
CA GLU A 501 8.61 20.36 14.05
C GLU A 501 8.35 20.55 15.55
N ALA A 502 9.18 19.96 16.41
CA ALA A 502 9.17 20.19 17.85
C ALA A 502 10.61 20.29 18.42
N LYS A 503 10.94 21.42 19.06
CA LYS A 503 12.27 21.71 19.63
C LYS A 503 12.18 22.35 21.02
N TYR A 504 13.09 21.97 21.92
CA TYR A 504 13.33 22.68 23.17
C TYR A 504 14.12 23.98 22.94
N ALA A 505 14.08 24.88 23.92
CA ALA A 505 14.80 26.16 23.87
C ALA A 505 16.34 26.04 23.78
N ASP A 506 16.92 24.87 24.09
CA ASP A 506 18.35 24.58 23.89
C ASP A 506 18.70 24.14 22.45
N GLY A 507 17.69 23.99 21.59
CA GLY A 507 17.82 23.55 20.21
C GLY A 507 17.75 22.03 20.01
N THR A 508 17.59 21.23 21.08
CA THR A 508 17.39 19.78 20.96
C THR A 508 15.96 19.43 20.55
N ASN A 509 15.79 18.31 19.83
CA ASN A 509 14.48 17.85 19.37
C ASN A 509 13.63 17.40 20.56
N ALA A 510 12.32 17.69 20.51
CA ALA A 510 11.35 17.26 21.50
C ALA A 510 10.44 16.14 20.97
N GLY A 511 9.82 15.39 21.89
CA GLY A 511 8.90 14.28 21.58
C GLY A 511 9.56 13.07 20.89
N PRO A 512 8.75 12.10 20.45
CA PRO A 512 9.20 10.87 19.79
C PRO A 512 10.05 11.15 18.55
N HIS A 513 10.89 10.17 18.17
CA HIS A 513 11.91 10.33 17.13
C HIS A 513 12.90 11.46 17.44
N ALA A 514 13.60 11.38 18.57
CA ALA A 514 14.58 12.39 19.01
C ALA A 514 15.73 12.66 18.01
N TRP A 515 15.93 11.78 17.02
CA TRP A 515 16.90 11.95 15.93
C TRP A 515 16.49 13.02 14.89
N THR A 516 15.24 13.47 14.89
CA THR A 516 14.75 14.52 13.97
C THR A 516 13.79 15.52 14.64
N ALA A 517 13.75 16.73 14.10
CA ALA A 517 12.87 17.80 14.57
C ALA A 517 11.42 17.58 14.11
N PHE A 518 11.22 17.04 12.91
CA PHE A 518 9.91 16.81 12.30
C PHE A 518 9.25 15.56 12.89
N LYS A 519 8.09 15.73 13.50
CA LYS A 519 7.37 14.65 14.18
C LYS A 519 6.49 13.85 13.22
N GLU A 520 6.22 12.60 13.58
CA GLU A 520 5.44 11.68 12.76
C GLU A 520 3.97 12.09 12.72
N PHE A 521 3.44 12.31 11.52
CA PHE A 521 2.04 12.65 11.30
C PHE A 521 1.13 11.56 11.87
N TRP A 522 -0.02 11.98 12.42
CA TRP A 522 -1.01 11.14 13.09
C TRP A 522 -0.58 10.44 14.38
N TRP A 523 0.66 9.95 14.49
CA TRP A 523 1.16 9.36 15.73
C TRP A 523 1.35 10.41 16.81
N THR A 524 1.94 11.56 16.47
CA THR A 524 2.31 12.62 17.43
C THR A 524 1.37 13.84 17.41
N TYR A 525 0.81 14.19 16.24
CA TYR A 525 -0.18 15.26 16.09
C TYR A 525 -1.21 14.93 15.00
N ARG A 526 -2.41 15.52 15.09
CA ARG A 526 -3.55 15.29 14.20
C ARG A 526 -4.29 16.59 13.87
N PRO A 527 -4.26 17.10 12.63
CA PRO A 527 -5.19 18.14 12.21
C PRO A 527 -6.60 17.54 12.04
N ASP A 528 -7.59 18.19 12.64
CA ASP A 528 -9.01 17.93 12.44
C ASP A 528 -9.64 19.21 11.87
N TYR A 529 -9.82 19.22 10.55
CA TYR A 529 -10.31 20.36 9.79
C TYR A 529 -11.80 20.65 10.05
N ASP A 530 -12.60 19.63 10.39
CA ASP A 530 -14.03 19.78 10.69
C ASP A 530 -14.25 20.33 12.11
N ALA A 531 -13.44 19.87 13.08
CA ALA A 531 -13.45 20.39 14.45
C ALA A 531 -12.71 21.73 14.59
N GLY A 532 -11.88 22.11 13.62
CA GLY A 532 -11.03 23.31 13.70
C GLY A 532 -9.96 23.18 14.79
N THR A 533 -9.28 22.04 14.88
CA THR A 533 -8.22 21.83 15.88
C THR A 533 -6.99 21.11 15.34
N ILE A 534 -5.84 21.30 15.97
CA ILE A 534 -4.69 20.40 15.86
C ILE A 534 -4.49 19.74 17.22
N SER A 535 -4.67 18.43 17.30
CA SER A 535 -4.51 17.64 18.53
C SER A 535 -3.10 17.08 18.65
N LEU A 536 -2.45 17.28 19.79
CA LEU A 536 -1.19 16.61 20.18
C LEU A 536 -1.51 15.38 21.03
N THR A 537 -0.85 14.26 20.76
CA THR A 537 -1.19 12.96 21.36
C THR A 537 -0.46 12.69 22.69
N PRO A 538 -0.97 11.77 23.54
CA PRO A 538 -0.24 11.26 24.69
C PRO A 538 1.17 10.76 24.37
N ASP A 539 1.38 10.06 23.25
CA ASP A 539 2.72 9.58 22.87
C ASP A 539 3.69 10.73 22.59
N PHE A 540 3.23 11.82 21.98
CA PHE A 540 4.04 13.03 21.89
C PHE A 540 4.47 13.54 23.28
N PHE A 541 3.55 13.61 24.23
CA PHE A 541 3.82 14.11 25.59
C PHE A 541 4.56 13.15 26.52
N ASN A 542 4.52 11.84 26.24
CA ASN A 542 5.27 10.81 26.97
C ASN A 542 6.79 11.01 26.83
N GLU A 543 7.23 11.59 25.71
CA GLU A 543 8.64 11.92 25.43
C GLU A 543 8.96 13.44 25.52
N VAL A 544 8.05 14.23 26.10
CA VAL A 544 8.27 15.66 26.40
C VAL A 544 8.52 15.87 27.90
N ARG A 545 9.62 16.57 28.19
CA ARG A 545 10.05 16.95 29.56
C ARG A 545 9.05 17.89 30.21
N ASP A 546 8.87 17.74 31.52
CA ASP A 546 8.05 18.63 32.32
C ASP A 546 8.74 19.99 32.56
N ASP A 547 7.94 21.04 32.65
CA ASP A 547 8.29 22.44 32.94
C ASP A 547 9.30 23.10 31.98
N GLU A 548 9.66 22.43 30.86
CA GLU A 548 10.48 22.97 29.78
C GLU A 548 9.59 23.39 28.59
N PRO A 549 9.68 24.65 28.10
CA PRO A 549 8.98 25.08 26.91
C PRO A 549 9.47 24.38 25.64
N VAL A 550 8.53 23.92 24.81
CA VAL A 550 8.79 23.38 23.48
C VAL A 550 8.18 24.33 22.45
N THR A 551 8.98 24.76 21.48
CA THR A 551 8.50 25.43 20.27
C THR A 551 8.10 24.38 19.26
N LEU A 552 6.84 24.42 18.86
CA LEU A 552 6.31 23.70 17.71
C LEU A 552 6.35 24.64 16.51
N THR A 553 6.77 24.15 15.35
CA THR A 553 6.67 24.90 14.08
C THR A 553 5.83 24.07 13.13
N PHE A 554 4.59 24.49 12.90
CA PHE A 554 3.68 23.88 11.94
C PHE A 554 4.00 24.39 10.55
N HIS A 555 4.21 23.47 9.61
CA HIS A 555 4.42 23.74 8.19
C HIS A 555 3.13 23.49 7.44
N PHE A 556 2.70 24.44 6.61
CA PHE A 556 1.48 24.38 5.81
C PHE A 556 1.80 24.45 4.32
N TRP A 557 0.94 23.85 3.49
CA TRP A 557 1.14 23.80 2.03
C TRP A 557 1.02 25.17 1.35
N GLY A 558 0.14 26.07 1.84
CA GLY A 558 0.04 27.45 1.33
C GLY A 558 0.75 28.51 2.19
N GLY A 559 0.55 28.47 3.50
CA GLY A 559 0.86 29.57 4.44
C GLY A 559 2.27 29.61 5.02
N GLY A 560 3.15 28.70 4.60
CA GLY A 560 4.49 28.57 5.16
C GLY A 560 4.43 28.06 6.60
N THR A 561 5.09 28.75 7.54
CA THR A 561 5.21 28.27 8.92
C THR A 561 4.46 29.09 9.96
N ILE A 562 3.98 28.41 11.02
CA ILE A 562 3.42 29.01 12.23
C ILE A 562 4.11 28.41 13.45
N ASP A 563 4.71 29.26 14.28
CA ASP A 563 5.25 28.84 15.56
C ASP A 563 4.15 28.84 16.63
N TYR A 564 4.23 27.88 17.55
CA TYR A 564 3.34 27.75 18.71
C TYR A 564 4.16 27.20 19.89
N THR A 565 4.07 27.81 21.06
CA THR A 565 4.82 27.35 22.23
C THR A 565 3.92 26.54 23.14
N ILE A 566 4.37 25.36 23.57
CA ILE A 566 3.71 24.56 24.61
C ILE A 566 4.60 24.45 25.86
N THR A 567 3.99 24.19 27.00
CA THR A 567 4.67 23.75 28.22
C THR A 567 3.79 22.73 28.92
N LYS A 568 4.38 21.58 29.27
CA LYS A 568 3.73 20.47 30.00
C LYS A 568 4.20 20.50 31.45
N SER A 569 3.27 20.45 32.39
CA SER A 569 3.54 20.39 33.84
C SER A 569 2.71 19.26 34.43
N GLY A 570 3.32 18.07 34.56
CA GLY A 570 2.62 16.83 34.85
C GLY A 570 1.57 16.50 33.78
N THR A 571 0.30 16.49 34.16
CA THR A 571 -0.83 16.27 33.25
C THR A 571 -1.40 17.56 32.64
N THR A 572 -0.99 18.74 33.10
CA THR A 572 -1.48 20.01 32.56
C THR A 572 -0.60 20.46 31.41
N VAL A 573 -1.22 20.92 30.31
CA VAL A 573 -0.52 21.52 29.18
C VAL A 573 -1.09 22.92 28.95
N THR A 574 -0.20 23.90 28.80
CA THR A 574 -0.54 25.24 28.32
C THR A 574 0.13 25.47 26.97
N GLY A 575 -0.61 26.01 26.01
CA GLY A 575 -0.13 26.40 24.70
C GLY A 575 -0.44 27.86 24.42
N THR A 576 0.50 28.55 23.78
CA THR A 576 0.40 29.96 23.41
C THR A 576 0.80 30.18 21.96
N SER A 577 -0.03 30.92 21.25
CA SER A 577 0.25 31.48 19.93
C SER A 577 1.45 32.45 19.96
N ALA A 578 2.13 32.60 18.82
CA ALA A 578 3.33 33.41 18.65
C ALA A 578 3.06 34.90 18.33
#